data_AF-G4YWZ9-F1
#
_entry.id   AF-G4YWZ9-F1
#
_cell.length_a   1.000
_cell.length_b   1.000
_cell.length_c   1.000
_cell.angle_alpha   90.00
_cell.angle_beta   90.00
_cell.angle_gamma   90.00
#
_symmetry.space_group_name_H-M   'P 1'
#
loop_
_entity.id
_entity.type
_entity.pdbx_description
1 polymer ?
#
loop_
_entity_poly.entity_id
_entity_poly.type
_entity_poly.pdbx_seq_one_letter_code
_entity_poly.pdbx_strand_id
1 'polypeptide(L)' 'KPKGLEDKLSLSGLLNVLDGVIDCPGRIVIMTTNHPEKLDPALVRPGRVNKKLLLGHMGPKQVQQMIEYYCD' A
#
# COMPACT_ATOMS: atom_id res chain seq x y z
N LYS A 1 36.27 -12.06 1.75
CA LYS A 1 35.35 -11.40 0.77
C LYS A 1 34.11 -11.00 1.55
N PRO A 2 33.81 -9.70 1.78
CA PRO A 2 32.60 -9.35 2.50
C PRO A 2 31.43 -9.74 1.59
N LYS A 3 30.59 -10.66 2.05
CA LYS A 3 29.30 -10.93 1.41
C LYS A 3 28.52 -9.62 1.56
N GLY A 4 28.27 -8.92 0.46
CA GLY A 4 27.31 -7.82 0.46
C GLY A 4 26.03 -8.37 1.08
N LEU A 5 25.52 -7.69 2.11
CA LEU A 5 24.19 -7.94 2.61
C LEU A 5 23.26 -7.76 1.40
N GLU A 6 22.87 -8.86 0.76
CA GLU A 6 21.63 -8.87 0.01
C GLU A 6 20.57 -8.65 1.08
N ASP A 7 20.22 -7.38 1.30
CA ASP A 7 19.13 -6.97 2.17
C ASP A 7 17.85 -7.43 1.47
N LYS A 8 17.63 -8.74 1.48
CA LYS A 8 16.49 -9.40 0.89
C LYS A 8 15.30 -8.90 1.67
N LEU A 9 14.63 -7.92 1.09
CA LEU A 9 13.29 -7.52 1.48
C LEU A 9 12.41 -8.76 1.41
N SER A 10 12.31 -9.44 2.55
CA SER A 10 11.42 -10.56 2.73
C SER A 10 10.08 -10.00 3.15
N LEU A 11 9.02 -10.62 2.65
CA LEU A 11 7.67 -10.29 3.08
C LEU A 11 7.53 -10.41 4.60
N SER A 12 8.15 -11.42 5.22
CA SER A 12 8.18 -11.58 6.68
C SER A 12 8.87 -10.41 7.37
N GLY A 13 9.97 -9.88 6.82
CA GLY A 13 10.63 -8.68 7.32
C GLY A 13 9.71 -7.45 7.26
N LEU A 14 9.03 -7.25 6.12
CA LEU A 14 8.05 -6.17 5.97
C LEU A 14 6.89 -6.30 6.97
N LEU A 15 6.38 -7.51 7.17
CA LEU A 15 5.30 -7.79 8.13
C LEU A 15 5.71 -7.47 9.57
N ASN A 16 6.92 -7.83 9.97
CA ASN A 16 7.44 -7.50 11.30
C ASN A 16 7.60 -6.00 11.50
N VAL A 17 8.02 -5.26 10.45
CA VAL A 17 8.09 -3.80 10.50
C VAL A 17 6.69 -3.21 10.62
N LEU A 18 5.72 -3.71 9.85
CA LEU A 18 4.33 -3.26 9.95
C LEU A 18 3.78 -3.52 11.36
N ASP A 19 3.94 -4.73 11.91
CA ASP A 19 3.47 -5.07 13.25
C ASP A 19 4.14 -4.20 14.34
N GLY A 20 5.43 -3.89 14.20
CA GLY A 20 6.15 -2.99 15.10
C GLY A 20 5.79 -1.51 14.95
N VAL A 21 5.32 -1.08 13.77
CA VAL A 21 4.89 0.30 13.46
C VAL A 21 3.41 0.52 13.77
N ILE A 22 2.56 -0.51 13.70
CA ILE A 22 1.12 -0.45 13.94
C ILE A 22 0.79 -0.09 15.40
N ASP A 23 1.69 -0.37 16.35
CA ASP A 23 1.48 -0.07 17.77
C ASP A 23 1.72 1.42 18.13
N CYS A 24 2.00 2.28 17.13
CA CYS A 24 2.13 3.71 17.32
C CYS A 24 0.77 4.41 17.17
N PRO A 25 0.14 4.92 18.27
CA PRO A 25 -1.15 5.58 18.18
C PRO A 25 -1.08 6.84 17.29
N GLY A 26 -2.11 7.03 16.46
CA GLY A 26 -2.23 8.21 15.59
C GLY A 26 -1.53 8.12 14.23
N ARG A 27 -0.99 6.96 13.84
CA ARG A 27 -0.35 6.76 12.52
C ARG A 27 -1.27 6.05 11.54
N ILE A 28 -1.29 6.53 10.30
CA ILE A 28 -1.95 5.86 9.17
C ILE A 28 -0.88 5.41 8.18
N VAL A 29 -0.90 4.13 7.81
CA VAL A 29 -0.04 3.58 6.76
C VAL A 29 -0.87 3.43 5.49
N ILE A 30 -0.37 3.98 4.38
CA ILE A 30 -0.98 3.83 3.06
C ILE A 30 -0.07 2.94 2.21
N MET A 31 -0.67 1.94 1.57
CA MET A 31 0.03 1.02 0.68
C MET A 31 -0.73 1.00 -0.66
N THR A 32 0.02 0.92 -1.76
CA THR A 32 -0.53 0.82 -3.11
C THR A 32 -0.03 -0.45 -3.78
N THR A 33 -0.88 -1.09 -4.57
CA THR A 33 -0.50 -2.22 -5.41
C THR A 33 -1.34 -2.22 -6.68
N ASN A 34 -0.72 -2.57 -7.80
CA ASN A 34 -1.42 -2.82 -9.06
C ASN A 34 -1.85 -4.29 -9.19
N HIS A 35 -1.37 -5.16 -8.31
CA HIS A 35 -1.61 -6.61 -8.31
C HIS A 35 -2.10 -7.08 -6.93
N PRO A 36 -3.33 -6.71 -6.51
CA PRO A 36 -3.87 -7.11 -5.22
C PRO A 36 -4.00 -8.64 -5.06
N GLU A 37 -4.11 -9.39 -6.16
CA GLU A 37 -4.19 -10.85 -6.21
C GLU A 37 -2.87 -11.55 -5.82
N LYS A 38 -1.74 -10.85 -5.94
CA LYS A 38 -0.41 -11.37 -5.59
C LYS A 38 0.00 -11.05 -4.16
N LEU A 39 -0.82 -10.30 -3.43
CA LEU A 39 -0.53 -9.96 -2.04
C LEU A 39 -0.67 -11.20 -1.15
N ASP A 40 0.26 -11.34 -0.20
CA ASP A 40 0.14 -12.38 0.80
C ASP A 40 -1.12 -12.14 1.67
N PRO A 41 -1.96 -13.17 1.87
CA PRO A 41 -3.14 -13.07 2.71
C PRO A 41 -2.88 -12.52 4.12
N ALA A 42 -1.68 -12.70 4.66
CA ALA A 42 -1.27 -12.18 5.96
C ALA A 42 -1.24 -10.65 6.02
N LEU A 43 -0.96 -9.94 4.92
CA LEU A 43 -1.00 -8.46 4.88
C LEU A 43 -2.43 -7.93 5.04
N VAL A 44 -3.41 -8.65 4.52
CA VAL A 44 -4.81 -8.23 4.49
C VAL A 44 -5.65 -8.78 5.65
N ARG A 45 -5.01 -9.45 6.62
CA ARG A 45 -5.69 -9.94 7.82
C ARG A 45 -6.20 -8.77 8.68
N PRO A 46 -7.33 -8.96 9.39
CA PRO A 46 -7.79 -8.01 10.39
C PRO A 46 -6.67 -7.69 11.39
N GLY A 47 -6.40 -6.40 11.61
CA GLY A 47 -5.32 -5.91 12.49
C GLY A 47 -4.16 -5.23 11.74
N ARG A 48 -3.98 -5.49 10.43
CA ARG A 48 -2.97 -4.80 9.60
C ARG A 48 -3.59 -3.81 8.64
N VAL A 49 -4.33 -4.30 7.63
CA VAL A 49 -5.00 -3.46 6.63
C VAL A 49 -6.50 -3.48 6.88
N ASN A 50 -7.03 -2.40 7.47
CA ASN A 50 -8.45 -2.28 7.80
C ASN A 50 -9.31 -1.72 6.66
N LYS A 51 -8.72 -0.94 5.74
CA LYS A 51 -9.43 -0.33 4.60
C LYS A 51 -8.74 -0.69 3.29
N LYS A 52 -9.55 -1.07 2.30
CA LYS A 52 -9.12 -1.32 0.92
C LYS A 52 -9.91 -0.41 0.00
N LEU A 53 -9.20 0.29 -0.88
CA LEU A 53 -9.79 1.16 -1.88
C LEU A 53 -9.31 0.70 -3.26
N LEU A 54 -10.24 0.45 -4.16
CA LEU A 54 -9.94 0.13 -5.55
C LEU A 54 -9.92 1.42 -6.35
N LEU A 55 -8.77 1.76 -6.92
CA LEU A 55 -8.65 2.85 -7.89
C LEU A 55 -8.91 2.29 -9.29
N GLY A 56 -10.17 2.35 -9.69
CA GLY A 56 -10.61 1.91 -11.03
C GLY A 56 -10.45 2.99 -12.10
N HIS A 57 -11.04 2.74 -13.26
CA HIS A 57 -11.07 3.73 -14.34
C HIS A 57 -11.92 4.94 -13.97
N MET A 58 -11.51 6.10 -14.47
CA MET A 58 -12.28 7.33 -14.31
C MET A 58 -13.50 7.31 -15.22
N GLY A 59 -14.64 7.72 -14.67
CA GLY A 59 -15.83 8.00 -15.46
C GLY A 59 -15.77 9.41 -16.07
N PRO A 60 -16.71 9.72 -16.98
CA PRO A 60 -16.71 10.98 -17.73
C PRO A 60 -16.71 12.23 -16.84
N LYS A 61 -17.45 12.19 -15.72
CA LYS A 61 -17.52 13.31 -14.77
C LYS A 61 -16.19 13.56 -14.05
N GLN A 62 -15.49 12.50 -13.63
CA GLN A 62 -14.19 12.66 -12.97
C GLN A 62 -13.16 13.23 -13.95
N VAL A 63 -13.19 12.79 -15.21
CA VAL A 63 -12.30 13.33 -16.26
C VAL A 63 -12.58 14.81 -16.50
N GLN A 64 -13.85 15.20 -16.61
CA GLN A 64 -14.23 16.61 -16.75
C GLN A 64 -13.69 17.46 -15.59
N GLN A 65 -13.90 17.01 -14.35
CA GLN A 65 -13.40 17.71 -13.16
C GLN A 65 -11.87 17.83 -13.14
N MET A 66 -11.16 16.79 -13.59
CA MET A 66 -9.71 16.86 -13.70
C MET A 66 -9.28 17.88 -14.76
N ILE A 67 -9.92 17.88 -15.93
CA ILE A 67 -9.59 18.84 -17.00
C ILE A 67 -9.85 20.27 -16.53
N GLU A 68 -11.01 20.54 -15.92
CA GLU A 68 -11.31 21.86 -15.33
C GLU A 68 -10.23 22.27 -14.31
N TYR A 69 -9.80 21.36 -13.42
CA TYR A 69 -8.79 21.69 -12.42
C TYR A 69 -7.37 21.95 -12.99
N TYR A 70 -6.97 21.24 -14.04
CA TYR A 70 -5.60 21.31 -14.58
C TYR A 70 -5.44 22.23 -15.80
N CYS A 71 -6.54 22.57 -16.49
CA CYS A 71 -6.52 23.35 -17.73
C CYS A 71 -7.11 24.76 -17.59
N ASP A 72 -7.77 25.08 -16.46
CA ASP A 72 -8.02 26.45 -16.03
C ASP A 72 -6.81 27.01 -15.25
#